data_AF-A0A661SWV7-F1
#
_entry.id   AF-A0A661SWV7-F1
#
_cell.length_a   1.000
_cell.length_b   1.000
_cell.length_c   1.000
_cell.angle_alpha   90.00
_cell.angle_beta   90.00
_cell.angle_gamma   90.00
#
_symmetry.space_group_name_H-M   'P 1'
#
loop_
_entity.id
_entity.type
_entity.pdbx_description
1 polymer ?
#
loop_
_entity_poly.entity_id
_entity_poly.type
_entity_poly.pdbx_seq_one_letter_code
_entity_poly.pdbx_strand_id
1 'polypeptide(L)' 'MKKEIAEILDGADTTGWKEIRVEFGDEFLEIRVPPQCVTLGMKKMPCLANSKDEIARFPHDPGNHRRQGETGG' A
#
# COMPACT_ATOMS: atom_id res chain seq x y z
N MET A 1 -18.11 -5.28 17.82
CA MET A 1 -17.81 -6.08 16.61
C MET A 1 -19.08 -6.79 16.19
N LYS A 2 -19.39 -6.91 14.88
CA LYS A 2 -20.57 -7.65 14.42
C LYS A 2 -20.38 -9.15 14.66
N LYS A 3 -21.44 -9.87 15.05
CA LYS A 3 -21.37 -11.28 15.44
C LYS A 3 -20.83 -12.19 14.32
N GLU A 4 -21.28 -11.97 13.09
CA GLU A 4 -20.82 -12.68 11.89
C GLU A 4 -19.30 -12.56 11.68
N ILE A 5 -18.71 -11.40 11.99
CA ILE A 5 -17.26 -11.18 11.86
C ILE A 5 -16.50 -11.96 12.94
N ALA A 6 -17.05 -12.01 14.16
CA ALA A 6 -16.43 -12.76 15.26
C ALA A 6 -16.41 -14.27 14.98
N GLU A 7 -17.50 -14.82 14.42
CA GLU A 7 -17.60 -16.25 14.08
C GLU A 7 -16.58 -16.67 13.01
N ILE A 8 -16.35 -15.81 12.01
CA ILE A 8 -15.31 -16.06 10.98
C ILE A 8 -13.91 -16.05 11.60
N LEU A 9 -13.65 -15.12 12.53
CA LEU A 9 -12.34 -14.99 13.17
C LEU A 9 -12.04 -16.18 14.08
N ASP A 10 -13.04 -16.70 14.80
CA ASP A 10 -12.88 -17.83 15.72
C ASP A 10 -12.55 -19.14 14.98
N GLY A 11 -13.07 -19.31 13.77
CA GLY A 11 -12.80 -20.49 12.92
C GLY A 11 -11.55 -20.39 12.05
N ALA A 12 -10.84 -19.26 12.05
CA ALA A 12 -9.71 -19.04 11.14
C ALA A 12 -8.42 -19.67 11.69
N ASP A 13 -7.89 -20.68 10.99
CA ASP A 13 -6.54 -21.19 11.28
C ASP A 13 -5.47 -20.20 10.78
N THR A 14 -4.82 -19.54 11.73
CA THR A 14 -3.72 -18.59 11.48
C THR A 14 -2.35 -19.16 11.84
N THR A 15 -2.27 -20.48 12.00
CA THR A 15 -1.00 -21.18 12.27
C THR A 15 -0.02 -20.94 11.11
N GLY A 16 1.22 -20.63 11.44
CA GLY A 16 2.27 -20.37 10.45
C GLY A 16 2.16 -19.04 9.69
N TRP A 17 1.17 -18.19 10.02
CA TRP A 17 1.12 -16.83 9.49
C TRP A 17 2.30 -16.01 10.02
N LYS A 18 2.93 -15.25 9.11
CA LYS A 18 4.04 -14.36 9.43
C LYS A 18 3.53 -12.98 9.82
N GLU A 19 4.26 -12.33 10.71
CA GLU A 19 3.98 -10.97 11.13
C GLU A 19 4.66 -9.97 10.19
N ILE A 20 3.97 -8.90 9.83
CA ILE A 20 4.48 -7.79 9.03
C ILE A 20 4.03 -6.45 9.65
N ARG A 21 4.86 -5.42 9.47
CA ARG A 21 4.56 -4.05 9.88
C ARG A 21 4.07 -3.24 8.69
N VAL A 22 2.96 -2.53 8.86
CA VAL A 22 2.35 -1.67 7.85
C VAL A 22 2.26 -0.26 8.41
N GLU A 23 2.72 0.73 7.65
CA GLU A 23 2.60 2.15 8.01
C GLU A 23 1.12 2.56 8.10
N PHE A 24 0.76 3.24 9.18
CA PHE A 24 -0.59 3.77 9.39
C PHE A 24 -0.53 5.13 10.10
N GLY A 25 -0.69 6.20 9.33
CA GLY A 25 -0.46 7.56 9.82
C GLY A 25 1.01 7.74 10.20
N ASP A 26 1.25 8.20 11.43
CA ASP A 26 2.60 8.39 11.98
C ASP A 26 3.15 7.14 12.68
N GLU A 27 2.37 6.05 12.71
CA GLU A 27 2.66 4.82 13.44
C GLU A 27 2.73 3.59 12.52
N PHE A 28 2.96 2.42 13.13
CA PHE A 28 2.92 1.13 12.44
C PHE A 28 1.89 0.21 13.07
N LEU A 29 1.14 -0.50 12.23
CA LEU A 29 0.29 -1.61 12.64
C LEU A 29 1.02 -2.93 12.37
N GLU A 30 1.08 -3.78 13.39
CA GLU A 30 1.52 -5.17 13.25
C GLU A 30 0.33 -6.03 12.84
N ILE A 31 0.45 -6.69 11.69
CA ILE A 31 -0.57 -7.61 11.18
C ILE A 31 0.06 -8.96 10.86
N ARG A 32 -0.74 -10.02 10.92
CA ARG A 32 -0.34 -11.35 10.48
C ARG A 32 -0.91 -11.64 9.10
N VAL A 33 -0.13 -12.26 8.24
CA VAL A 33 -0.53 -12.65 6.88
C VAL A 33 -0.09 -14.10 6.58
N PRO A 34 -0.77 -14.79 5.66
CA PRO A 34 -0.31 -16.09 5.16
C PRO A 34 1.14 -16.03 4.66
N PRO A 35 1.92 -17.12 4.81
CA PRO A 35 3.36 -17.12 4.51
C PRO A 35 3.67 -16.79 3.04
N GLN A 36 2.78 -17.15 2.11
CA GLN A 36 2.90 -16.92 0.67
C GLN A 36 2.66 -15.45 0.23
N CYS A 37 2.14 -14.60 1.12
CA CYS A 37 1.92 -13.19 0.79
C CYS A 37 3.26 -12.48 0.54
N VAL A 38 3.29 -11.59 -0.44
CA VAL A 38 4.48 -10.79 -0.79
C VAL A 38 4.21 -9.33 -0.48
N THR A 39 5.15 -8.67 0.18
CA THR A 39 5.08 -7.23 0.42
C THR A 39 5.54 -6.48 -0.82
N LEU A 40 4.63 -5.71 -1.41
CA LEU A 40 4.97 -4.81 -2.51
C LEU A 40 5.45 -3.49 -1.92
N GLY A 41 6.75 -3.21 -2.04
CA GLY A 41 7.34 -1.93 -1.65
C GLY A 41 7.44 -0.98 -2.84
N MET A 42 7.30 0.31 -2.60
CA MET A 42 7.72 1.30 -3.58
C MET A 42 9.24 1.28 -3.72
N LYS A 43 9.74 1.41 -4.95
CA LYS A 43 11.16 1.63 -5.18
C LYS A 43 11.56 2.91 -4.44
N LYS A 44 12.68 2.85 -3.69
CA LYS A 44 13.22 4.02 -2.98
C LYS A 44 13.46 5.13 -4.00
N MET A 45 12.70 6.21 -3.89
CA MET A 45 12.89 7.41 -4.70
C MET A 45 13.93 8.28 -3.98
N PRO A 46 14.96 8.77 -4.69
CA PRO A 46 15.87 9.73 -4.08
C PRO A 46 15.07 10.97 -3.65
N CYS A 47 15.44 11.55 -2.52
CA CYS A 47 14.90 12.86 -2.14
C CYS A 47 15.29 13.88 -3.22
N LEU A 48 14.37 14.77 -3.56
CA LEU A 48 14.68 15.89 -4.45
C LEU A 48 15.76 16.75 -3.78
N ALA A 49 16.84 17.05 -4.51
CA ALA A 49 17.93 17.87 -3.99
C ALA A 49 17.47 19.31 -3.69
N ASN A 50 16.55 19.84 -4.51
CA ASN A 50 15.86 21.09 -4.29
C ASN A 50 14.44 20.99 -4.85
N SER A 51 13.45 20.77 -3.98
CA SER A 51 12.06 20.56 -4.39
C SER A 51 11.51 21.69 -5.26
N LYS A 52 11.90 22.94 -5.02
CA LYS A 52 11.38 24.10 -5.76
C LYS A 52 11.85 24.07 -7.22
N ASP A 53 13.15 23.86 -7.43
CA ASP A 53 13.73 23.88 -8.76
C ASP A 53 13.35 22.62 -9.56
N GLU A 54 13.31 21.46 -8.90
CA GLU A 54 12.91 20.20 -9.53
C GLU A 54 11.45 20.24 -9.99
N ILE A 55 10.53 20.76 -9.17
CA ILE A 55 9.12 20.92 -9.56
C ILE A 55 8.97 21.95 -10.69
N ALA A 56 9.68 23.08 -10.63
CA ALA A 56 9.61 24.12 -11.65
C ALA A 56 10.16 23.68 -13.02
N ARG A 57 11.07 22.69 -13.04
CA ARG A 57 11.63 22.10 -14.26
C ARG A 57 10.69 21.09 -14.92
N PHE A 58 9.75 20.51 -14.18
CA PHE A 58 8.72 19.65 -14.78
C PHE A 58 7.67 20.52 -15.49
N PRO A 59 7.52 20.40 -16.81
CA PRO A 59 6.48 21.13 -17.53
C PRO A 59 5.12 20.72 -16.98
N HIS A 60 4.28 21.71 -16.64
CA HIS A 60 2.88 21.45 -16.32
C HIS A 60 2.20 20.96 -17.60
N ASP A 61 2.04 19.65 -17.75
CA ASP A 61 1.20 19.06 -18.79
C ASP A 61 -0.20 18.80 -18.20
N PRO A 62 -1.20 19.65 -18.50
CA PRO A 62 -2.55 19.49 -17.98
C PRO A 62 -3.30 18.27 -18.59
N GLY A 63 -2.69 17.51 -19.52
CA GLY A 63 -3.33 16.44 -20.26
C GLY A 63 -3.24 15.03 -19.67
N ASN A 64 -2.40 14.77 -18.65
CA ASN A 64 -2.12 13.40 -18.20
C ASN A 64 -3.01 12.91 -17.04
N HIS A 65 -4.33 13.05 -17.19
CA HIS A 65 -5.33 12.46 -16.28
C HIS A 65 -6.01 11.21 -16.87
N ARG A 66 -5.29 10.38 -17.64
CA ARG A 66 -5.85 9.10 -18.06
C ARG A 66 -5.75 8.11 -16.89
N ARG A 67 -6.90 7.79 -16.26
CA ARG A 67 -6.98 6.74 -15.24
C ARG A 67 -6.42 5.45 -15.81
N GLN A 68 -5.38 4.89 -15.17
CA GLN A 68 -4.92 3.54 -15.47
C GLN A 68 -5.98 2.55 -14.97
N GLY A 69 -6.88 2.13 -15.85
CA GLY A 69 -7.96 1.21 -15.48
C GLY A 69 -8.99 0.85 -16.54
N GLU A 70 -8.89 1.34 -17.79
CA GLU A 70 -9.78 0.91 -18.87
C GLU A 70 -9.06 -0.10 -19.77
N THR A 71 -9.17 -1.38 -19.45
CA THR A 71 -8.91 -2.49 -20.38
C THR A 71 -9.95 -2.45 -21.49
N GLY A 72 -9.50 -2.23 -22.74
CA GLY A 72 -10.31 -2.42 -23.94
C GLY A 72 -10.68 -3.89 -24.15
N GLY A 73 -11.91 -4.12 -24.62
CA GLY A 73 -12.43 -5.42 -25.02
C GLY A 73 -12.06 -5.83 -26.45
#